data_AF-Q6S7L6-F1
#
_entry.id   AF-Q6S7L6-F1
#
_cell.length_a   1.000
_cell.length_b   1.000
_cell.length_c   1.000
_cell.angle_alpha   90.00
_cell.angle_beta   90.00
_cell.angle_gamma   90.00
#
_symmetry.space_group_name_H-M   'P 1'
#
loop_
_entity.id
_entity.type
_entity.pdbx_description
1 polymer ?
#
loop_
_entity_poly.entity_id
_entity_poly.type
_entity_poly.pdbx_seq_one_letter_code
_entity_poly.pdbx_strand_id
1 'polypeptide(L)'
;VAYACSFRVTEAVYLVERIVDCLADELDMDPAELRMKNLLRPEQFPYLSPTGWEYDSGDYPKTLRTAMDLAGYPELRAEQAEKRARGELMGIGVSFFTETVGAGPRKHMDILGLGMADGAEVRIHPTGKAVVRLSVQTQGQGHETTFAQ
;
A
#
# COMPACT_ATOMS: atom_id res chain seq x y z
N VAL A 1 17.24 4.47 6.37
CA VAL A 1 16.02 4.44 5.53
C VAL A 1 16.50 4.38 4.09
N ALA A 2 16.19 3.30 3.37
CA ALA A 2 16.68 3.06 2.01
C ALA A 2 15.74 2.09 1.29
N TYR A 3 15.86 1.96 -0.03
CA TYR A 3 15.17 0.94 -0.82
C TYR A 3 13.64 0.92 -0.61
N ALA A 4 12.97 2.04 -0.92
CA ALA A 4 11.50 2.15 -0.93
C ALA A 4 10.80 1.64 0.36
N CYS A 5 11.45 1.78 1.52
CA CYS A 5 11.00 1.15 2.76
C CYS A 5 9.98 1.95 3.57
N SER A 6 9.61 3.16 3.14
CA SER A 6 8.69 4.08 3.84
C SER A 6 8.87 4.13 5.36
N PHE A 7 10.11 4.25 5.87
CA PHE A 7 10.41 4.15 7.31
C PHE A 7 9.97 2.85 8.01
N ARG A 8 10.41 1.70 7.49
CA ARG A 8 10.19 0.33 8.05
C ARG A 8 8.79 -0.25 7.80
N VAL A 9 8.00 0.35 6.92
CA VAL A 9 6.69 -0.21 6.51
C VAL A 9 6.88 -1.52 5.73
N THR A 10 7.97 -1.66 4.97
CA THR A 10 8.31 -2.92 4.28
C THR A 10 8.35 -4.12 5.24
N GLU A 11 9.00 -3.97 6.39
CA GLU A 11 9.09 -5.01 7.41
C GLU A 11 7.75 -5.23 8.10
N ALA A 12 6.97 -4.17 8.35
CA ALA A 12 5.65 -4.26 8.97
C ALA A 12 4.64 -5.02 8.08
N VAL A 13 4.56 -4.65 6.80
CA VAL A 13 3.70 -5.31 5.82
C VAL A 13 4.11 -6.76 5.63
N TYR A 14 5.42 -7.03 5.47
CA TYR A 14 5.91 -8.40 5.32
C TYR A 14 5.55 -9.26 6.54
N LEU A 15 5.71 -8.73 7.76
CA LEU A 15 5.34 -9.44 8.99
C LEU A 15 3.86 -9.79 9.03
N VAL A 16 2.97 -8.81 8.82
CA VAL A 16 1.53 -9.01 8.92
C VAL A 16 1.04 -9.99 7.85
N GLU A 17 1.43 -9.78 6.59
CA GLU A 17 0.96 -10.62 5.49
C GLU A 17 1.47 -12.07 5.60
N ARG A 18 2.68 -12.28 6.12
CA ARG A 18 3.18 -13.64 6.40
C ARG A 18 2.44 -14.31 7.55
N ILE A 19 2.11 -13.58 8.63
CA ILE A 19 1.34 -14.12 9.75
C ILE A 19 -0.07 -14.50 9.29
N VAL A 20 -0.71 -13.69 8.44
CA VAL A 20 -2.03 -14.00 7.88
C VAL A 20 -2.02 -15.31 7.10
N ASP A 21 -1.00 -15.54 6.26
CA ASP A 21 -0.87 -16.80 5.52
C ASP A 21 -0.64 -18.00 6.45
N CYS A 22 0.21 -17.86 7.48
CA CYS A 22 0.41 -18.92 8.48
C CYS A 22 -0.88 -19.23 9.25
N LEU A 23 -1.64 -18.21 9.63
CA LEU A 23 -2.92 -18.38 10.30
C LEU A 23 -3.96 -19.04 9.38
N ALA A 24 -3.98 -18.70 8.10
CA ALA A 24 -4.87 -19.34 7.12
C ALA A 24 -4.58 -20.84 7.00
N ASP A 25 -3.30 -21.21 6.96
CA ASP A 25 -2.84 -22.61 6.94
C ASP A 25 -3.25 -23.37 8.21
N GLU A 26 -3.02 -22.78 9.40
CA GLU A 26 -3.43 -23.37 10.68
C GLU A 26 -4.95 -23.57 10.81
N LEU A 27 -5.74 -22.70 10.16
CA LEU A 27 -7.20 -22.74 10.18
C LEU A 27 -7.82 -23.56 9.04
N ASP A 28 -7.01 -24.15 8.14
CA ASP A 28 -7.47 -24.79 6.90
C ASP A 28 -8.44 -23.90 6.09
N MET A 29 -8.08 -22.62 5.98
CA MET A 29 -8.87 -21.59 5.30
C MET A 29 -8.11 -21.02 4.10
N ASP A 30 -8.84 -20.63 3.05
CA ASP A 30 -8.19 -19.90 1.95
C ASP A 30 -7.65 -18.54 2.46
N PRO A 31 -6.38 -18.20 2.19
CA PRO A 31 -5.75 -16.97 2.69
C PRO A 31 -6.38 -15.68 2.13
N ALA A 32 -7.01 -15.70 0.95
CA ALA A 32 -7.75 -14.55 0.44
C ALA A 32 -9.13 -14.43 1.14
N GLU A 33 -9.77 -15.56 1.46
CA GLU A 33 -10.99 -15.58 2.27
C GLU A 33 -10.74 -15.05 3.69
N LEU A 34 -9.64 -15.48 4.34
CA LEU A 34 -9.27 -15.00 5.66
C LEU A 34 -9.05 -13.48 5.67
N ARG A 35 -8.36 -12.94 4.65
CA ARG A 35 -8.23 -11.49 4.47
C ARG A 35 -9.60 -10.84 4.33
N MET A 36 -10.43 -11.30 3.40
CA MET A 36 -11.76 -10.73 3.14
C MET A 36 -12.64 -10.65 4.40
N LYS A 37 -12.54 -11.64 5.31
CA LYS A 37 -13.26 -11.64 6.59
C LYS A 37 -12.79 -10.56 7.57
N ASN A 38 -11.55 -10.11 7.46
CA ASN A 38 -10.89 -9.20 8.41
C ASN A 38 -10.59 -7.80 7.84
N LEU A 39 -10.82 -7.55 6.56
CA LEU A 39 -10.60 -6.24 5.95
C LEU A 39 -11.53 -5.18 6.54
N LEU A 40 -10.99 -3.98 6.74
CA LEU A 40 -11.79 -2.78 7.04
C LEU A 40 -12.75 -2.49 5.89
N ARG A 41 -13.97 -2.07 6.25
CA ARG A 41 -14.99 -1.62 5.32
C ARG A 41 -14.86 -0.12 5.06
N PRO A 42 -15.28 0.39 3.89
CA PRO A 42 -15.19 1.82 3.56
C PRO A 42 -15.80 2.76 4.60
N GLU A 43 -16.91 2.34 5.21
CA GLU A 43 -17.64 3.09 6.24
C GLU A 43 -16.91 3.18 7.60
N GLN A 44 -15.82 2.44 7.79
CA GLN A 44 -15.02 2.49 9.01
C GLN A 44 -13.93 3.56 8.97
N PHE A 45 -13.71 4.20 7.82
CA PHE A 45 -12.73 5.28 7.69
C PHE A 45 -13.34 6.65 8.07
N PRO A 46 -12.56 7.54 8.72
CA PRO A 46 -11.18 7.35 9.16
C PRO A 46 -11.08 6.35 10.31
N TYR A 47 -10.07 5.48 10.27
CA TYR A 47 -9.91 4.37 11.21
C TYR A 47 -8.68 4.54 12.10
N LEU A 48 -8.89 4.71 13.40
CA LEU A 48 -7.79 4.69 14.37
C LEU A 48 -7.35 3.25 14.62
N SER A 49 -6.19 2.89 14.06
CA SER A 49 -5.56 1.59 14.27
C SER A 49 -5.12 1.39 15.72
N PRO A 50 -5.03 0.12 16.20
CA PRO A 50 -4.49 -0.19 17.53
C PRO A 50 -3.05 0.30 17.75
N THR A 51 -2.31 0.55 16.67
CA THR A 51 -0.95 1.09 16.69
C THR A 51 -0.89 2.62 16.72
N GLY A 52 -2.04 3.31 16.76
CA GLY A 52 -2.14 4.77 16.92
C GLY A 52 -2.12 5.58 15.62
N TRP A 53 -2.11 4.92 14.46
CA TRP A 53 -2.27 5.56 13.15
C TRP A 53 -3.75 5.74 12.81
N GLU A 54 -4.13 6.91 12.34
CA GLU A 54 -5.44 7.15 11.74
C GLU A 54 -5.33 6.93 10.22
N TYR A 55 -5.99 5.89 9.72
CA TYR A 55 -6.05 5.63 8.29
C TYR A 55 -7.11 6.55 7.68
N ASP A 56 -6.76 7.21 6.59
CA ASP A 56 -7.57 8.25 5.97
C ASP A 56 -8.79 7.69 5.22
N SER A 57 -8.58 6.72 4.33
CA SER A 57 -9.65 6.12 3.52
C SER A 57 -9.26 4.76 2.93
N GLY A 58 -10.24 4.00 2.45
CA GLY A 58 -9.99 2.76 1.73
C GLY A 58 -11.24 1.99 1.34
N ASP A 59 -11.21 1.32 0.19
CA ASP A 59 -12.21 0.31 -0.20
C ASP A 59 -11.53 -1.05 -0.42
N TYR A 60 -11.19 -1.68 0.70
CA TYR A 60 -10.36 -2.88 0.70
C TYR A 60 -11.09 -4.10 0.12
N PRO A 61 -12.36 -4.39 0.47
CA PRO A 61 -13.06 -5.54 -0.08
C PRO A 61 -13.22 -5.46 -1.59
N LYS A 62 -13.50 -4.26 -2.14
CA LYS A 62 -13.56 -4.06 -3.59
C LYS A 62 -12.20 -4.29 -4.24
N THR A 63 -11.13 -3.76 -3.64
CA THR A 63 -9.77 -3.90 -4.17
C THR A 63 -9.35 -5.37 -4.22
N LEU A 64 -9.51 -6.12 -3.12
CA LEU A 64 -9.16 -7.54 -3.08
C LEU A 64 -9.99 -8.34 -4.08
N ARG A 65 -11.31 -8.14 -4.12
CA ARG A 65 -12.19 -8.83 -5.08
C ARG A 65 -11.76 -8.58 -6.52
N THR A 66 -11.54 -7.32 -6.89
CA THR A 66 -11.11 -6.93 -8.24
C THR A 66 -9.79 -7.61 -8.62
N ALA A 67 -8.82 -7.65 -7.70
CA ALA A 67 -7.54 -8.32 -7.94
C ALA A 67 -7.71 -9.84 -8.12
N MET A 68 -8.55 -10.49 -7.31
CA MET A 68 -8.81 -11.93 -7.44
C MET A 68 -9.54 -12.26 -8.75
N ASP A 69 -10.52 -11.44 -9.15
CA ASP A 69 -11.27 -11.60 -10.40
C ASP A 69 -10.35 -11.45 -11.62
N LEU A 70 -9.49 -10.42 -11.63
CA LEU A 70 -8.52 -10.19 -12.71
C LEU A 70 -7.49 -11.32 -12.83
N ALA A 71 -7.12 -11.93 -11.70
CA ALA A 71 -6.17 -13.03 -11.67
C ALA A 71 -6.80 -14.38 -12.05
N GLY A 72 -8.13 -14.52 -12.06
CA GLY A 72 -8.79 -15.82 -12.16
C GLY A 72 -8.46 -16.72 -10.97
N TYR A 73 -8.54 -16.16 -9.75
CA TYR A 73 -8.09 -16.85 -8.54
C TYR A 73 -8.74 -18.22 -8.29
N PRO A 74 -10.06 -18.42 -8.51
CA PRO A 74 -10.67 -19.75 -8.42
C PRO A 74 -10.06 -20.76 -9.40
N GLU A 75 -9.82 -20.34 -10.65
CA GLU A 75 -9.21 -21.18 -11.68
C GLU A 75 -7.75 -21.53 -11.33
N LEU A 76 -6.98 -20.55 -10.82
CA LEU A 76 -5.62 -20.78 -10.32
C LEU A 76 -5.60 -21.79 -9.16
N ARG A 77 -6.58 -21.73 -8.25
CA ARG A 77 -6.71 -22.69 -7.15
C ARG A 77 -7.02 -24.10 -7.65
N ALA A 78 -7.89 -24.24 -8.66
CA ALA A 78 -8.16 -25.52 -9.30
C ALA A 78 -6.91 -26.09 -9.99
N GLU A 79 -6.20 -25.27 -10.78
CA GLU A 79 -4.95 -25.65 -11.45
C GLU A 79 -3.87 -26.07 -10.44
N GLN A 80 -3.75 -25.34 -9.32
CA GLN A 80 -2.83 -25.69 -8.25
C GLN A 80 -3.12 -27.09 -7.67
N ALA A 81 -4.40 -27.43 -7.48
CA ALA A 81 -4.79 -28.74 -6.96
C ALA A 81 -4.44 -29.86 -7.97
N GLU A 82 -4.72 -29.65 -9.24
CA GLU A 82 -4.37 -30.60 -10.32
C GLU A 82 -2.86 -30.83 -10.41
N LYS A 83 -2.05 -29.76 -10.38
CA LYS A 83 -0.59 -29.87 -10.43
C LYS A 83 -0.03 -30.60 -9.22
N ARG A 84 -0.52 -30.30 -8.02
CA ARG A 84 -0.11 -31.00 -6.79
C ARG A 84 -0.45 -32.50 -6.85
N ALA A 85 -1.58 -32.88 -7.44
CA ALA A 85 -1.93 -34.29 -7.64
C ALA A 85 -0.97 -35.03 -8.60
N ARG A 86 -0.30 -34.31 -9.51
CA ARG A 86 0.77 -34.84 -10.38
C ARG A 86 2.17 -34.80 -9.75
N GLY A 87 2.30 -34.35 -8.50
CA GLY A 87 3.59 -34.18 -7.83
C GLY A 87 4.34 -32.89 -8.21
N GLU A 88 3.68 -31.95 -8.87
CA GLU A 88 4.25 -30.62 -9.21
C GLU A 88 3.93 -29.59 -8.10
N LEU A 89 4.84 -28.64 -7.89
CA LEU A 89 4.62 -27.54 -6.95
C LEU A 89 4.15 -26.29 -7.71
N MET A 90 2.97 -25.78 -7.35
CA MET A 90 2.45 -24.49 -7.79
C MET A 90 2.12 -23.63 -6.57
N GLY A 91 2.66 -22.41 -6.53
CA GLY A 91 2.40 -21.41 -5.50
C GLY A 91 1.49 -20.30 -6.02
N ILE A 92 0.61 -19.80 -5.14
CA ILE A 92 -0.21 -18.62 -5.39
C ILE A 92 0.02 -17.70 -4.20
N GLY A 93 0.68 -16.57 -4.44
CA GLY A 93 0.98 -15.57 -3.42
C GLY A 93 -0.04 -14.44 -3.47
N VAL A 94 -0.55 -14.03 -2.30
CA VAL A 94 -1.42 -12.86 -2.15
C VAL A 94 -0.80 -11.94 -1.12
N SER A 95 -0.69 -10.66 -1.45
CA SER A 95 -0.27 -9.61 -0.52
C SER A 95 -1.23 -8.44 -0.64
N PHE A 96 -1.93 -8.12 0.43
CA PHE A 96 -2.85 -7.00 0.53
C PHE A 96 -2.35 -6.06 1.64
N PHE A 97 -2.04 -4.81 1.33
CA PHE A 97 -1.38 -3.95 2.30
C PHE A 97 -1.94 -2.53 2.33
N THR A 98 -1.87 -1.92 3.51
CA THR A 98 -2.11 -0.50 3.72
C THR A 98 -0.75 0.17 3.90
N GLU A 99 -0.42 1.12 3.02
CA GLU A 99 0.84 1.85 3.09
C GLU A 99 0.71 3.11 3.96
N THR A 100 1.79 3.52 4.61
CA THR A 100 1.89 4.82 5.28
C THR A 100 3.00 5.64 4.64
N VAL A 101 2.62 6.72 3.96
CA VAL A 101 3.53 7.66 3.29
C VAL A 101 3.21 9.10 3.69
N GLY A 102 4.07 10.05 3.32
CA GLY A 102 3.84 11.47 3.63
C GLY A 102 4.14 11.82 5.09
N ALA A 103 5.26 11.33 5.62
CA ALA A 103 5.76 11.73 6.93
C ALA A 103 5.84 13.26 7.02
N GLY A 104 5.09 13.86 7.95
CA GLY A 104 4.76 15.28 7.86
C GLY A 104 4.29 15.97 9.14
N PRO A 105 3.40 15.39 9.96
CA PRO A 105 2.89 16.07 11.16
C PRO A 105 4.01 16.46 12.14
N ARG A 106 4.35 17.76 12.16
CA ARG A 106 5.45 18.32 12.97
C ARG A 106 5.38 17.97 14.45
N LYS A 107 4.17 17.78 14.98
CA LYS A 107 3.95 17.37 16.38
C LYS A 107 4.69 16.07 16.73
N HIS A 108 4.88 15.18 15.76
CA HIS A 108 5.41 13.83 15.95
C HIS A 108 6.64 13.53 15.08
N MET A 109 6.88 14.32 14.03
CA MET A 109 7.87 13.99 13.00
C MET A 109 8.73 15.21 12.65
N ASP A 110 10.04 15.04 12.80
CA ASP A 110 11.05 15.99 12.38
C ASP A 110 12.29 15.25 11.84
N ILE A 111 13.07 15.95 11.02
CA ILE A 111 14.43 15.57 10.66
C ILE A 111 15.35 16.58 11.33
N LEU A 112 16.02 16.17 12.41
CA LEU A 112 16.99 16.99 13.15
C LEU A 112 16.41 18.33 13.66
N GLY A 113 15.17 18.31 14.15
CA GLY A 113 14.43 19.47 14.66
C GLY A 113 13.70 20.29 13.58
N LEU A 114 13.89 19.96 12.30
CA LEU A 114 13.14 20.55 11.20
C LEU A 114 11.88 19.72 10.95
N GLY A 115 10.70 20.33 11.09
CA GLY A 115 9.45 19.65 10.76
C GLY A 115 9.48 19.14 9.32
N MET A 116 8.94 17.94 9.09
CA MET A 116 8.94 17.28 7.77
C MET A 116 7.90 17.90 6.81
N ALA A 117 7.95 19.22 6.64
CA ALA A 117 7.09 19.94 5.72
C ALA A 117 7.77 20.08 4.34
N ASP A 118 6.94 20.10 3.29
CA ASP A 118 7.33 20.48 1.94
C ASP A 118 6.67 21.80 1.53
N GLY A 119 7.20 22.44 0.49
CA GLY A 119 6.75 23.73 -0.02
C GLY A 119 6.79 23.81 -1.54
N ALA A 120 6.01 24.75 -2.07
CA ALA A 120 5.94 25.07 -3.49
C ALA A 120 5.88 26.60 -3.69
N GLU A 121 6.58 27.11 -4.69
CA GLU A 121 6.46 28.49 -5.18
C GLU A 121 5.92 28.44 -6.61
N VAL A 122 4.81 29.13 -6.88
CA VAL A 122 4.28 29.30 -8.24
C VAL A 122 4.39 30.77 -8.63
N ARG A 123 4.98 31.03 -9.80
CA ARG A 123 5.07 32.37 -10.38
C ARG A 123 4.45 32.39 -11.77
N ILE A 124 3.44 33.22 -11.95
CA ILE A 124 2.78 33.43 -13.24
C ILE A 124 3.40 34.64 -13.93
N HIS A 125 3.80 34.48 -15.18
CA HIS A 125 4.30 35.54 -16.04
C HIS A 125 3.14 36.34 -16.67
N PRO A 126 3.34 37.62 -17.02
CA PRO A 126 2.31 38.42 -17.71
C PRO A 126 1.79 37.80 -19.03
N THR A 127 2.55 36.90 -19.63
CA THR A 127 2.20 36.15 -20.85
C THR A 127 1.32 34.91 -20.58
N GLY A 128 0.94 34.65 -19.33
CA GLY A 128 0.13 33.50 -18.93
C GLY A 128 0.90 32.19 -18.76
N LYS A 129 2.23 32.19 -18.95
CA LYS A 129 3.10 31.05 -18.58
C LYS A 129 3.36 31.03 -17.08
N ALA A 130 3.70 29.88 -16.51
CA ALA A 130 4.05 29.77 -15.10
C ALA A 130 5.37 29.02 -14.89
N VAL A 131 6.03 29.32 -13.77
CA VAL A 131 7.17 28.56 -13.24
C VAL A 131 6.77 28.05 -11.86
N VAL A 132 6.93 26.76 -11.64
CA VAL A 132 6.72 26.09 -10.35
C VAL A 132 8.06 25.63 -9.81
N ARG A 133 8.35 25.96 -8.54
CA ARG A 133 9.49 25.43 -7.79
C ARG A 133 8.96 24.62 -6.61
N LEU A 134 9.64 23.53 -6.29
CA LEU A 134 9.25 22.59 -5.24
C LEU A 134 10.46 22.34 -4.34
N SER A 135 10.23 22.06 -3.06
CA SER A 135 11.28 21.63 -2.14
C SER A 135 11.70 20.16 -2.33
N VAL A 136 10.85 19.35 -2.99
CA VAL A 136 11.16 17.95 -3.30
C VAL A 136 12.08 17.84 -4.50
N GLN A 137 13.00 16.88 -4.44
CA GLN A 137 13.89 16.53 -5.54
C GLN A 137 13.38 15.26 -6.23
N THR A 138 13.40 15.23 -7.56
CA THR A 138 13.13 14.00 -8.33
C THR A 138 14.40 13.17 -8.54
N GLN A 139 14.23 11.85 -8.64
CA GLN A 139 15.23 10.88 -9.07
C GLN A 139 14.70 9.99 -10.20
N GLY A 140 13.67 10.44 -10.95
CA GLY A 140 13.10 9.70 -12.08
C GLY A 140 11.59 9.41 -12.01
N GLN A 141 10.91 9.76 -10.91
CA GLN A 141 9.47 9.57 -10.73
C GLN A 141 8.58 10.56 -11.53
N GLY A 142 9.18 11.45 -12.33
CA GLY A 142 8.44 12.29 -13.27
C GLY A 142 7.89 13.60 -12.69
N HIS A 143 8.49 14.17 -11.63
CA HIS A 143 8.00 15.40 -10.99
C HIS A 143 7.78 16.55 -11.99
N GLU A 144 8.69 16.76 -12.94
CA GLU A 144 8.58 17.84 -13.93
C GLU A 144 7.33 17.74 -14.81
N THR A 145 6.79 16.53 -14.97
CA THR A 145 5.54 16.29 -15.69
C THR A 145 4.36 16.34 -14.73
N THR A 146 4.38 15.56 -13.64
CA THR A 146 3.22 15.38 -12.76
C THR A 146 2.86 16.60 -11.94
N PHE A 147 3.83 17.42 -11.53
CA PHE A 147 3.54 18.70 -10.86
C PHE A 147 3.05 19.80 -11.81
N ALA A 148 3.17 19.61 -13.13
CA ALA A 148 2.66 20.55 -14.13
C ALA A 148 1.21 20.26 -14.57
N GLN A 149 0.68 19.06 -14.28
CA GLN A 149 -0.70 18.63 -14.59
C GLN A 149 -1.70 19.25 -13.61
#